data_AF-A0AAX2AFF2-F1
#
_entry.id   AF-A0AAX2AFF2-F1
#
_cell.length_a   1.000
_cell.length_b   1.000
_cell.length_c   1.000
_cell.angle_alpha   90.00
_cell.angle_beta   90.00
_cell.angle_gamma   90.00
#
_symmetry.space_group_name_H-M   'P 1'
#
loop_
_entity.id
_entity.type
_entity.pdbx_description
1 polymer ?
#
loop_
_entity_poly.entity_id
_entity_poly.type
_entity_poly.pdbx_seq_one_letter_code
_entity_poly.pdbx_strand_id
1 'polypeptide(L)'
;MQEFKISNEIKNLDLNYIKDNLFFYKYDNKNLTLLYDENKNLKEESYESAAYHSFKGEVFENIIYEHLLRYAKENENITSFVLKGPHQNKNNIFKKNGLLIDKGAQIVYKSVYKDISEFDALFFTKDSIYFVEMSKSKKTAGLNKRLFKKSALLKILFPNLQIKALIVLTEGSTGISRFPDYCTIWITKDFNDDKLLKDLIFKNTNHGKLIKYTEEKYIEAINVNYKKFSYFQTLEWILLKSRSHKTHAVDLNFFRTYKLSLYFDVFTKLYIGYIQIKDFKQIVPYKESIKENRVIVTIEKINQKKFAIVYYVRHTNYKLKRVFFLDDKLQVEDKDPEGFTNKETRFIAKIFKPEHRLLIKNINNISKKLQEGIITSM
;
A
#
# COMPACT_ATOMS: atom_id res chain seq x y z
N MET A 1 -17.52 16.68 -6.95
CA MET A 1 -17.07 18.09 -6.79
C MET A 1 -15.70 18.07 -6.15
N GLN A 2 -14.73 18.85 -6.65
CA GLN A 2 -13.41 18.98 -6.02
C GLN A 2 -13.53 19.86 -4.77
N GLU A 3 -13.40 19.25 -3.60
CA GLU A 3 -13.57 19.94 -2.32
C GLU A 3 -12.36 20.81 -1.95
N PHE A 4 -11.18 20.45 -2.46
CA PHE A 4 -9.94 21.22 -2.30
C PHE A 4 -9.40 21.66 -3.65
N LYS A 5 -9.19 22.97 -3.81
CA LYS A 5 -8.58 23.56 -5.01
C LYS A 5 -7.07 23.66 -4.82
N ILE A 6 -6.33 23.28 -5.85
CA ILE A 6 -4.86 23.41 -5.89
C ILE A 6 -4.46 24.89 -5.88
N SER A 7 -3.45 25.26 -5.09
CA SER A 7 -2.88 26.60 -5.10
C SER A 7 -1.88 26.78 -6.25
N ASN A 8 -1.58 28.03 -6.62
CA ASN A 8 -0.57 28.31 -7.64
C ASN A 8 0.84 27.88 -7.19
N GLU A 9 1.14 27.96 -5.89
CA GLU A 9 2.41 27.48 -5.33
C GLU A 9 2.59 25.98 -5.58
N ILE A 10 1.57 25.17 -5.22
CA ILE A 10 1.61 23.71 -5.41
C ILE A 10 1.66 23.35 -6.89
N LYS A 11 0.84 24.02 -7.71
CA LYS A 11 0.78 23.77 -9.15
C LYS A 11 2.13 23.97 -9.83
N ASN A 12 2.87 25.00 -9.41
CA ASN A 12 4.16 25.37 -9.99
C ASN A 12 5.37 24.82 -9.22
N LEU A 13 5.16 24.12 -8.10
CA LEU A 13 6.23 23.62 -7.21
C LEU A 13 7.13 24.76 -6.69
N ASP A 14 6.53 25.85 -6.23
CA ASP A 14 7.27 27.03 -5.77
C ASP A 14 8.08 26.76 -4.48
N LEU A 15 9.41 26.85 -4.59
CA LEU A 15 10.30 26.51 -3.49
C LEU A 15 10.57 27.66 -2.51
N ASN A 16 10.13 28.89 -2.81
CA ASN A 16 10.53 30.11 -2.09
C ASN A 16 10.42 30.01 -0.57
N TYR A 17 9.40 29.31 -0.06
CA TYR A 17 9.12 29.21 1.37
C TYR A 17 9.37 27.82 1.99
N ILE A 18 9.78 26.85 1.18
CA ILE A 18 9.92 25.44 1.62
C ILE A 18 11.31 24.86 1.38
N LYS A 19 12.14 25.52 0.56
CA LYS A 19 13.45 25.02 0.13
C LYS A 19 14.34 24.58 1.29
N ASP A 20 14.43 25.40 2.34
CA ASP A 20 15.30 25.09 3.49
C ASP A 20 14.84 23.84 4.24
N ASN A 21 13.52 23.63 4.37
CA ASN A 21 12.97 22.45 5.04
C ASN A 21 13.38 21.15 4.32
N LEU A 22 13.56 21.18 2.99
CA LEU A 22 13.94 20.00 2.21
C LEU A 22 15.28 19.41 2.66
N PHE A 23 16.21 20.22 3.17
CA PHE A 23 17.52 19.76 3.65
C PHE A 23 17.47 18.99 4.99
N PHE A 24 16.34 19.08 5.71
CA PHE A 24 16.14 18.34 6.96
C PHE A 24 15.56 16.94 6.76
N TYR A 25 15.11 16.62 5.55
CA TYR A 25 14.69 15.26 5.19
C TYR A 25 15.90 14.34 5.02
N LYS A 26 15.69 13.06 5.31
CA LYS A 26 16.73 12.03 5.19
C LYS A 26 16.54 11.25 3.89
N TYR A 27 17.24 11.69 2.85
CA TYR A 27 17.31 10.99 1.56
C TYR A 27 18.38 9.89 1.57
N ASP A 28 18.15 8.82 0.80
CA ASP A 28 19.15 7.78 0.58
C ASP A 28 20.18 8.18 -0.49
N ASN A 29 21.18 8.97 -0.07
CA ASN A 29 22.15 9.59 -1.00
C ASN A 29 23.47 8.83 -1.13
N LYS A 30 23.66 7.69 -0.43
CA LYS A 30 24.98 7.05 -0.29
C LYS A 30 25.63 6.71 -1.63
N ASN A 31 24.83 6.24 -2.58
CA ASN A 31 25.31 5.83 -3.90
C ASN A 31 25.01 6.88 -4.99
N LEU A 32 24.27 7.94 -4.66
CA LEU A 32 23.89 8.97 -5.64
C LEU A 32 25.07 9.88 -6.00
N THR A 33 26.05 10.02 -5.11
CA THR A 33 27.27 10.78 -5.40
C THR A 33 28.10 10.15 -6.54
N LEU A 34 28.01 8.83 -6.74
CA LEU A 34 28.72 8.10 -7.80
C LEU A 34 28.19 8.43 -9.21
N LEU A 35 26.99 8.99 -9.29
CA LEU A 35 26.35 9.42 -10.53
C LEU A 35 26.94 10.73 -11.09
N TYR A 36 27.79 11.39 -10.32
CA TYR A 36 28.44 12.64 -10.69
C TYR A 36 29.91 12.42 -11.04
N ASP A 37 30.44 13.25 -11.93
CA ASP A 37 31.87 13.31 -12.26
C ASP A 37 32.69 14.06 -11.18
N GLU A 38 34.00 14.16 -11.37
CA GLU A 38 34.91 14.87 -10.45
C GLU A 38 34.60 16.37 -10.33
N ASN A 39 34.01 16.96 -11.38
CA ASN A 39 33.53 18.35 -11.42
C ASN A 39 32.12 18.51 -10.81
N LYS A 40 31.55 17.43 -10.26
CA LYS A 40 30.19 17.35 -9.72
C LYS A 40 29.11 17.62 -10.78
N ASN A 41 29.33 17.31 -12.05
CA ASN A 41 28.29 17.30 -13.07
C ASN A 41 27.64 15.91 -13.11
N LEU A 42 26.32 15.85 -13.33
CA LEU A 42 25.63 14.57 -13.47
C LEU A 42 26.08 13.92 -14.79
N LYS A 43 26.54 12.68 -14.73
CA LYS A 43 26.96 11.94 -15.92
C LYS A 43 25.75 11.67 -16.82
N GLU A 44 25.94 11.65 -18.13
CA GLU A 44 24.84 11.51 -19.10
C GLU A 44 24.08 10.18 -18.92
N GLU A 45 24.80 9.09 -18.67
CA GLU A 45 24.21 7.77 -18.40
C GLU A 45 23.42 7.71 -17.09
N SER A 46 23.62 8.67 -16.18
CA SER A 46 22.96 8.69 -14.88
C SER A 46 21.55 9.26 -14.91
N TYR A 47 21.15 9.96 -15.99
CA TYR A 47 19.77 10.48 -16.11
C TYR A 47 18.72 9.37 -16.19
N GLU A 48 19.09 8.21 -16.72
CA GLU A 48 18.24 7.00 -16.83
C GLU A 48 18.33 6.10 -15.58
N SER A 49 19.15 6.47 -14.59
CA SER A 49 19.38 5.64 -13.40
C SER A 49 18.11 5.49 -12.57
N ALA A 50 17.72 4.24 -12.30
CA ALA A 50 16.59 3.95 -11.41
C ALA A 50 16.75 4.56 -10.01
N ALA A 51 17.98 4.60 -9.48
CA ALA A 51 18.28 5.21 -8.19
C ALA A 51 18.06 6.74 -8.23
N TYR A 52 18.49 7.40 -9.31
CA TYR A 52 18.29 8.83 -9.49
C TYR A 52 16.82 9.19 -9.66
N HIS A 53 16.07 8.42 -10.46
CA HIS A 53 14.63 8.60 -10.61
C HIS A 53 13.86 8.39 -9.30
N SER A 54 14.25 7.40 -8.50
CA SER A 54 13.68 7.15 -7.17
C SER A 54 13.92 8.33 -6.24
N PHE A 55 15.16 8.83 -6.16
CA PHE A 55 15.51 10.01 -5.38
C PHE A 55 14.72 11.25 -5.81
N LYS A 56 14.65 11.52 -7.12
CA LYS A 56 13.86 12.62 -7.67
C LYS A 56 12.35 12.45 -7.41
N GLY A 57 11.89 11.23 -7.17
CA GLY A 57 10.53 10.93 -6.69
C GLY A 57 10.34 11.34 -5.24
N GLU A 58 11.24 10.90 -4.36
CA GLU A 58 11.23 11.23 -2.93
C GLU A 58 11.31 12.76 -2.69
N VAL A 59 12.17 13.47 -3.41
CA VAL A 59 12.27 14.94 -3.33
C VAL A 59 10.95 15.60 -3.75
N PHE A 60 10.33 15.13 -4.82
CA PHE A 60 9.02 15.63 -5.27
C PHE A 60 7.94 15.42 -4.21
N GLU A 61 7.88 14.24 -3.60
CA GLU A 61 6.93 13.95 -2.51
C GLU A 61 7.12 14.89 -1.32
N ASN A 62 8.37 15.17 -0.93
CA ASN A 62 8.67 16.10 0.16
C ASN A 62 8.33 17.54 -0.19
N ILE A 63 8.53 17.99 -1.43
CA ILE A 63 8.10 19.31 -1.92
C ILE A 63 6.59 19.47 -1.76
N ILE A 64 5.81 18.50 -2.27
CA ILE A 64 4.35 18.54 -2.15
C ILE A 64 3.93 18.50 -0.69
N TYR A 65 4.58 17.67 0.13
CA TYR A 65 4.27 17.56 1.54
C TYR A 65 4.50 18.88 2.31
N GLU A 66 5.62 19.58 2.07
CA GLU A 66 5.85 20.91 2.66
C GLU A 66 4.80 21.93 2.23
N HIS A 67 4.39 21.91 0.96
CA HIS A 67 3.29 22.76 0.53
C HIS A 67 1.96 22.38 1.17
N LEU A 68 1.69 21.10 1.38
CA LEU A 68 0.47 20.64 2.04
C LEU A 68 0.40 21.12 3.50
N LEU A 69 1.54 21.18 4.19
CA LEU A 69 1.60 21.77 5.52
C LEU A 69 1.19 23.25 5.49
N ARG A 70 1.74 24.04 4.56
CA ARG A 70 1.34 25.45 4.38
C ARG A 70 -0.14 25.58 4.01
N TYR A 71 -0.61 24.77 3.06
CA TYR A 71 -2.01 24.74 2.64
C TYR A 71 -2.95 24.44 3.81
N ALA A 72 -2.59 23.48 4.67
CA ALA A 72 -3.35 23.14 5.87
C ALA A 72 -3.38 24.26 6.92
N LYS A 73 -2.33 25.09 6.97
CA LYS A 73 -2.28 26.26 7.85
C LYS A 73 -3.38 27.25 7.50
N GLU A 74 -3.50 27.56 6.22
CA GLU A 74 -4.40 28.58 5.68
C GLU A 74 -5.84 28.06 5.49
N ASN A 75 -6.03 26.74 5.41
CA ASN A 75 -7.33 26.15 5.17
C ASN A 75 -8.01 25.70 6.48
N GLU A 76 -9.07 26.42 6.87
CA GLU A 76 -9.83 26.15 8.10
C GLU A 76 -10.61 24.83 8.06
N ASN A 77 -10.95 24.31 6.87
CA ASN A 77 -11.64 23.02 6.75
C ASN A 77 -10.76 21.85 7.20
N ILE A 78 -9.43 22.03 7.19
CA ILE A 78 -8.48 21.04 7.69
C ILE A 78 -8.37 21.22 9.21
N THR A 79 -9.03 20.30 9.93
CA THR A 79 -9.10 20.28 11.39
C THR A 79 -7.88 19.62 12.01
N SER A 80 -7.25 18.68 11.31
CA SER A 80 -5.99 18.08 11.75
C SER A 80 -5.13 17.62 10.58
N PHE A 81 -3.81 17.73 10.71
CA PHE A 81 -2.84 17.27 9.70
C PHE A 81 -1.77 16.42 10.38
N VAL A 82 -1.53 15.21 9.87
CA VAL A 82 -0.58 14.27 10.47
C VAL A 82 0.83 14.59 10.03
N LEU A 83 1.69 14.96 10.99
CA LEU A 83 3.09 15.28 10.75
C LEU A 83 3.92 14.03 10.41
N LYS A 84 4.88 14.15 9.47
CA LYS A 84 5.92 13.16 9.15
C LYS A 84 7.29 13.83 8.93
N GLY A 85 8.32 13.03 8.66
CA GLY A 85 9.64 13.56 8.31
C GLY A 85 10.29 14.38 9.43
N PRO A 86 10.91 15.52 9.12
CA PRO A 86 11.59 16.38 10.10
C PRO A 86 10.63 17.09 11.07
N HIS A 87 9.32 17.05 10.81
CA HIS A 87 8.29 17.68 11.64
C HIS A 87 7.78 16.79 12.76
N GLN A 88 8.24 15.54 12.85
CA GLN A 88 7.90 14.62 13.92
C GLN A 88 8.89 14.68 15.09
N ASN A 89 8.38 14.55 16.32
CA ASN A 89 9.28 14.36 17.46
C ASN A 89 9.95 12.99 17.37
N LYS A 90 11.26 12.96 17.68
CA LYS A 90 12.10 11.77 17.59
C LYS A 90 11.78 10.68 18.63
N ASN A 91 10.75 10.86 19.45
CA ASN A 91 10.29 9.86 20.42
C ASN A 91 9.52 8.75 19.69
N ASN A 92 10.24 8.04 18.81
CA ASN A 92 9.77 6.88 18.09
C ASN A 92 9.46 5.76 19.09
N ILE A 93 8.24 5.74 19.61
CA ILE A 93 7.71 4.55 20.26
C ILE A 93 7.54 3.52 19.14
N PHE A 94 8.51 2.61 19.00
CA PHE A 94 8.47 1.51 18.05
C PHE A 94 7.30 0.57 18.39
N LYS A 95 6.09 0.94 17.97
CA LYS A 95 4.90 0.14 18.16
C LYS A 95 4.90 -1.01 17.15
N LYS A 96 4.56 -2.21 17.64
CA LYS A 96 4.41 -3.41 16.80
C LYS A 96 3.27 -3.27 15.79
N ASN A 97 2.24 -2.53 16.17
CA ASN A 97 0.97 -2.40 15.45
C ASN A 97 0.44 -0.96 15.54
N GLY A 98 -0.30 -0.53 14.51
CA GLY A 98 -0.99 0.75 14.48
C GLY A 98 -0.41 1.75 13.49
N LEU A 99 -1.03 2.93 13.44
CA LEU A 99 -0.56 4.11 12.71
C LEU A 99 0.63 4.74 13.45
N LEU A 100 1.75 4.91 12.75
CA LEU A 100 3.00 5.44 13.30
C LEU A 100 3.93 5.94 12.19
N ILE A 101 5.08 6.50 12.58
CA ILE A 101 6.15 6.88 11.66
C ILE A 101 7.20 5.79 11.59
N ASP A 102 7.51 5.37 10.36
CA ASP A 102 8.47 4.29 10.11
C ASP A 102 9.93 4.78 10.15
N LYS A 103 10.90 3.90 9.85
CA LYS A 103 12.32 4.28 9.84
C LYS A 103 12.70 5.20 8.68
N GLY A 104 11.94 5.17 7.59
CA GLY A 104 12.02 6.11 6.46
C GLY A 104 11.27 7.42 6.71
N ALA A 105 10.78 7.65 7.93
CA ALA A 105 10.01 8.81 8.32
C ALA A 105 8.68 8.99 7.56
N GLN A 106 8.10 7.89 7.07
CA GLN A 106 6.80 7.85 6.39
C GLN A 106 5.67 7.49 7.35
N ILE A 107 4.45 7.94 7.04
CA ILE A 107 3.24 7.58 7.78
C ILE A 107 2.83 6.17 7.36
N VAL A 108 2.84 5.22 8.29
CA VAL A 108 2.53 3.82 8.00
C VAL A 108 1.52 3.26 8.99
N TYR A 109 0.71 2.32 8.52
CA TYR A 109 -0.05 1.43 9.40
C TYR A 109 0.63 0.06 9.45
N LYS A 110 1.19 -0.30 10.60
CA LYS A 110 1.92 -1.57 10.81
C LYS A 110 1.05 -2.64 11.44
N SER A 111 1.36 -3.89 11.09
CA SER A 111 1.00 -5.08 11.86
C SER A 111 2.19 -6.03 11.94
N VAL A 112 2.58 -6.41 13.17
CA VAL A 112 3.73 -7.29 13.45
C VAL A 112 4.98 -6.82 12.67
N TYR A 113 5.30 -5.54 12.81
CA TYR A 113 6.45 -4.86 12.21
C TYR A 113 6.46 -4.75 10.68
N LYS A 114 5.41 -5.21 9.97
CA LYS A 114 5.30 -5.02 8.53
C LYS A 114 4.26 -3.97 8.21
N ASP A 115 4.58 -3.14 7.23
CA ASP A 115 3.69 -2.11 6.71
C ASP A 115 2.56 -2.76 5.94
N ILE A 116 1.33 -2.52 6.40
CA ILE A 116 0.13 -2.89 5.65
C ILE A 116 -0.09 -1.85 4.56
N SER A 117 0.11 -0.58 4.91
CA SER A 117 0.00 0.56 4.02
C SER A 117 0.89 1.70 4.50
N GLU A 118 1.36 2.49 3.55
CA GLU A 118 2.10 3.74 3.72
C GLU A 118 1.25 4.89 3.16
N PHE A 119 1.41 6.12 3.65
CA PHE A 119 0.67 7.30 3.22
C PHE A 119 1.61 8.49 3.06
N ASP A 120 1.53 9.16 1.91
CA ASP A 120 2.41 10.30 1.60
C ASP A 120 2.06 11.51 2.47
N ALA A 121 0.77 11.69 2.73
CA ALA A 121 0.20 12.58 3.73
C ALA A 121 -1.17 12.06 4.21
N LEU A 122 -1.59 12.50 5.39
CA LEU A 122 -2.89 12.20 5.98
C LEU A 122 -3.42 13.44 6.70
N PHE A 123 -4.65 13.84 6.42
CA PHE A 123 -5.30 14.96 7.10
C PHE A 123 -6.80 14.72 7.30
N PHE A 124 -7.38 15.49 8.19
CA PHE A 124 -8.75 15.38 8.65
C PHE A 124 -9.50 16.67 8.40
N THR A 125 -10.77 16.50 8.10
CA THR A 125 -11.79 17.55 8.14
C THR A 125 -12.81 17.13 9.21
N LYS A 126 -13.90 17.90 9.35
CA LYS A 126 -14.95 17.62 10.33
C LYS A 126 -15.55 16.21 10.19
N ASP A 127 -15.74 15.70 8.97
CA ASP A 127 -16.46 14.46 8.70
C ASP A 127 -15.66 13.45 7.85
N SER A 128 -14.48 13.84 7.39
CA SER A 128 -13.71 13.07 6.41
C SER A 128 -12.23 12.96 6.79
N ILE A 129 -11.64 11.84 6.42
CA ILE A 129 -10.18 11.66 6.38
C ILE A 129 -9.70 11.63 4.92
N TYR A 130 -8.64 12.37 4.64
CA TYR A 130 -7.99 12.43 3.35
C TYR A 130 -6.63 11.77 3.46
N PHE A 131 -6.40 10.78 2.62
CA PHE A 131 -5.05 10.30 2.35
C PHE A 131 -4.56 10.89 1.03
N VAL A 132 -3.28 11.24 1.00
CA VAL A 132 -2.63 11.77 -0.19
C VAL A 132 -1.85 10.66 -0.88
N GLU A 133 -1.93 10.64 -2.21
CA GLU A 133 -1.09 9.81 -3.07
C GLU A 133 -0.50 10.66 -4.18
N MET A 134 0.80 10.54 -4.35
CA MET A 134 1.59 11.34 -5.28
C MET A 134 2.18 10.42 -6.35
N SER A 135 2.16 10.85 -7.60
CA SER A 135 2.82 10.11 -8.66
C SER A 135 3.35 10.98 -9.77
N LYS A 136 4.59 10.72 -10.14
CA LYS A 136 5.23 11.25 -11.35
C LYS A 136 4.99 10.36 -12.58
N SER A 137 4.38 9.19 -12.39
CA SER A 137 4.12 8.28 -13.49
C SER A 137 3.00 8.81 -14.37
N LYS A 138 3.24 8.86 -15.69
CA LYS A 138 2.21 9.25 -16.66
C LYS A 138 1.10 8.20 -16.80
N LYS A 139 1.30 6.97 -16.29
CA LYS A 139 0.31 5.87 -16.29
C LYS A 139 -0.28 5.69 -14.89
N THR A 140 -1.59 5.86 -14.77
CA THR A 140 -2.31 5.83 -13.47
C THR A 140 -2.87 4.47 -13.07
N ALA A 141 -2.79 3.45 -13.94
CA ALA A 141 -3.45 2.16 -13.70
C ALA A 141 -2.98 1.44 -12.43
N GLY A 142 -1.68 1.49 -12.12
CA GLY A 142 -1.11 0.90 -10.90
C GLY A 142 -1.57 1.62 -9.63
N LEU A 143 -1.85 2.93 -9.73
CA LEU A 143 -2.27 3.76 -8.60
C LEU A 143 -3.64 3.33 -8.07
N ASN A 144 -4.60 3.07 -8.97
CA ASN A 144 -5.95 2.66 -8.59
C ASN A 144 -5.98 1.47 -7.61
N LYS A 145 -5.17 0.42 -7.85
CA LYS A 145 -5.11 -0.72 -6.93
C LYS A 145 -4.61 -0.33 -5.53
N ARG A 146 -3.64 0.58 -5.44
CA ARG A 146 -3.16 1.12 -4.15
C ARG A 146 -4.24 1.93 -3.45
N LEU A 147 -4.99 2.74 -4.19
CA LEU A 147 -6.09 3.56 -3.65
C LEU A 147 -7.17 2.71 -3.00
N PHE A 148 -7.61 1.63 -3.64
CA PHE A 148 -8.63 0.75 -3.04
C PHE A 148 -8.16 0.13 -1.73
N LYS A 149 -6.92 -0.35 -1.68
CA LYS A 149 -6.34 -0.93 -0.46
C LYS A 149 -6.24 0.10 0.68
N LYS A 150 -5.76 1.31 0.37
CA LYS A 150 -5.68 2.43 1.33
C LYS A 150 -7.07 2.82 1.83
N SER A 151 -8.02 3.00 0.92
CA SER A 151 -9.40 3.37 1.24
C SER A 151 -10.06 2.32 2.12
N ALA A 152 -9.95 1.03 1.77
CA ALA A 152 -10.53 -0.05 2.55
C ALA A 152 -9.92 -0.17 3.96
N LEU A 153 -8.61 0.00 4.10
CA LEU A 153 -7.96 0.04 5.40
C LEU A 153 -8.50 1.20 6.24
N LEU A 154 -8.57 2.40 5.68
CA LEU A 154 -9.07 3.57 6.41
C LEU A 154 -10.56 3.44 6.79
N LYS A 155 -11.40 2.82 5.95
CA LYS A 155 -12.80 2.49 6.31
C LYS A 155 -12.90 1.58 7.54
N ILE A 156 -11.93 0.67 7.73
CA ILE A 156 -11.88 -0.21 8.92
C ILE A 156 -11.42 0.57 10.16
N LEU A 157 -10.45 1.46 10.00
CA LEU A 157 -9.86 2.23 11.10
C LEU A 157 -10.76 3.39 11.56
N PHE A 158 -11.48 4.02 10.63
CA PHE A 158 -12.32 5.20 10.85
C PHE A 158 -13.74 4.97 10.31
N PRO A 159 -14.53 4.07 10.93
CA PRO A 159 -15.84 3.69 10.41
C PRO A 159 -16.86 4.84 10.37
N ASN A 160 -16.62 5.91 11.12
CA ASN A 160 -17.52 7.07 11.23
C ASN A 160 -17.08 8.26 10.34
N LEU A 161 -15.98 8.13 9.58
CA LEU A 161 -15.50 9.19 8.69
C LEU A 161 -15.70 8.78 7.23
N GLN A 162 -15.97 9.77 6.38
CA GLN A 162 -15.87 9.59 4.94
C GLN A 162 -14.40 9.45 4.56
N ILE A 163 -14.09 8.48 3.69
CA ILE A 163 -12.73 8.27 3.20
C ILE A 163 -12.59 8.94 1.84
N LYS A 164 -11.76 9.97 1.78
CA LYS A 164 -11.46 10.73 0.56
C LYS A 164 -9.97 10.62 0.24
N ALA A 165 -9.61 10.88 -1.01
CA ALA A 165 -8.23 10.83 -1.47
C ALA A 165 -7.88 12.13 -2.20
N LEU A 166 -6.68 12.65 -1.94
CA LEU A 166 -6.11 13.72 -2.74
C LEU A 166 -4.98 13.13 -3.59
N ILE A 167 -5.16 13.16 -4.91
CA ILE A 167 -4.21 12.58 -5.86
C ILE A 167 -3.43 13.71 -6.52
N VAL A 168 -2.11 13.71 -6.33
CA VAL A 168 -1.21 14.70 -6.93
C VAL A 168 -0.45 14.03 -8.08
N LEU A 169 -0.71 14.51 -9.29
CA LEU A 169 -0.12 14.00 -10.53
C LEU A 169 0.67 15.10 -11.22
N THR A 170 1.61 14.73 -12.09
CA THR A 170 2.25 15.70 -12.97
C THR A 170 1.53 15.82 -14.31
N GLU A 171 1.71 16.96 -14.98
CA GLU A 171 1.15 17.24 -16.30
C GLU A 171 1.44 16.12 -17.32
N GLY A 172 0.51 15.87 -18.25
CA GLY A 172 0.62 14.75 -19.20
C GLY A 172 0.26 13.38 -18.62
N SER A 173 -0.23 13.30 -17.37
CA SER A 173 -0.78 12.06 -16.82
C SER A 173 -2.06 11.62 -17.53
N THR A 174 -2.15 10.34 -17.86
CA THR A 174 -3.28 9.74 -18.60
C THR A 174 -4.17 8.90 -17.69
N GLY A 175 -5.44 8.70 -18.07
CA GLY A 175 -6.39 7.85 -17.32
C GLY A 175 -7.01 8.50 -16.09
N ILE A 176 -6.94 9.83 -15.98
CA ILE A 176 -7.48 10.64 -14.88
C ILE A 176 -8.99 10.39 -14.67
N SER A 177 -9.75 10.17 -15.74
CA SER A 177 -11.18 9.87 -15.67
C SER A 177 -11.52 8.50 -15.04
N ARG A 178 -10.53 7.66 -14.74
CA ARG A 178 -10.71 6.33 -14.14
C ARG A 178 -10.53 6.32 -12.62
N PHE A 179 -10.27 7.48 -12.01
CA PHE A 179 -10.19 7.56 -10.55
C PHE A 179 -11.59 7.49 -9.92
N PRO A 180 -11.73 6.86 -8.74
CA PRO A 180 -12.99 6.83 -8.01
C PRO A 180 -13.50 8.22 -7.63
N ASP A 181 -14.82 8.35 -7.40
CA ASP A 181 -15.46 9.63 -7.06
C ASP A 181 -14.99 10.24 -5.73
N TYR A 182 -14.39 9.43 -4.84
CA TYR A 182 -13.80 9.92 -3.60
C TYR A 182 -12.43 10.60 -3.81
N CYS A 183 -11.92 10.65 -5.04
CA CYS A 183 -10.64 11.27 -5.38
C CYS A 183 -10.83 12.73 -5.83
N THR A 184 -10.08 13.63 -5.19
CA THR A 184 -9.78 14.97 -5.72
C THR A 184 -8.43 14.91 -6.42
N ILE A 185 -8.30 15.52 -7.61
CA ILE A 185 -7.11 15.40 -8.45
C ILE A 185 -6.47 16.77 -8.64
N TRP A 186 -5.19 16.85 -8.31
CA TRP A 186 -4.32 18.00 -8.50
C TRP A 186 -3.26 17.67 -9.54
N ILE A 187 -3.05 18.60 -10.48
CA ILE A 187 -2.04 18.46 -11.54
C ILE A 187 -0.99 19.54 -11.33
N THR A 188 0.27 19.11 -11.16
CA THR A 188 1.44 19.98 -11.01
C THR A 188 2.30 19.93 -12.28
N LYS A 189 3.25 20.87 -12.38
CA LYS A 189 4.36 20.74 -13.33
C LYS A 189 5.26 19.56 -12.97
N ASP A 190 6.10 19.14 -13.91
CA ASP A 190 7.21 18.23 -13.61
C ASP A 190 8.31 18.95 -12.82
N PHE A 191 8.81 18.32 -11.77
CA PHE A 191 9.91 18.87 -10.97
C PHE A 191 11.24 18.70 -11.71
N ASN A 192 11.88 19.81 -12.11
CA ASN A 192 13.16 19.83 -12.81
C ASN A 192 14.05 20.97 -12.27
N ASP A 193 14.69 20.74 -11.12
CA ASP A 193 15.71 21.64 -10.54
C ASP A 193 16.97 20.83 -10.22
N ASP A 194 17.84 20.68 -11.22
CA ASP A 194 19.06 19.86 -11.12
C ASP A 194 20.06 20.45 -10.12
N LYS A 195 20.02 21.77 -9.92
CA LYS A 195 20.86 22.44 -8.93
C LYS A 195 20.43 22.04 -7.52
N LEU A 196 19.14 22.13 -7.19
CA LEU A 196 18.63 21.68 -5.90
C LEU A 196 18.89 20.18 -5.68
N LEU A 197 18.64 19.34 -6.69
CA LEU A 197 18.89 17.90 -6.59
C LEU A 197 20.37 17.61 -6.25
N LYS A 198 21.30 18.27 -6.95
CA LYS A 198 22.74 18.21 -6.65
C LYS A 198 23.03 18.68 -5.22
N ASP A 199 22.47 19.82 -4.81
CA ASP A 199 22.70 20.38 -3.48
C ASP A 199 22.20 19.45 -2.36
N LEU A 200 21.06 18.78 -2.55
CA LEU A 200 20.51 17.79 -1.63
C LEU A 200 21.38 16.52 -1.55
N ILE A 201 21.90 16.03 -2.68
CA ILE A 201 22.75 14.84 -2.74
C ILE A 201 24.06 15.08 -1.97
N PHE A 202 24.73 16.19 -2.26
CA PHE A 202 26.01 16.51 -1.65
C PHE A 202 25.91 17.24 -0.31
N LYS A 203 24.69 17.62 0.11
CA LYS A 203 24.44 18.47 1.29
C LYS A 203 25.25 19.76 1.27
N ASN A 204 25.49 20.29 0.07
CA ASN A 204 26.28 21.51 -0.13
C ASN A 204 25.36 22.72 0.07
N THR A 205 25.13 23.17 1.30
CA THR A 205 24.62 24.53 1.61
C THR A 205 24.49 24.79 3.11
N ASN A 206 24.73 26.04 3.50
CA ASN A 206 24.17 26.64 4.71
C ASN A 206 22.66 26.82 4.49
N HIS A 207 21.86 25.87 4.95
CA HIS A 207 20.41 26.00 4.99
C HIS A 207 19.99 26.73 6.28
N GLY A 208 18.86 27.43 6.23
CA GLY A 208 18.26 28.07 7.39
C GLY A 208 17.79 27.08 8.45
N LYS A 209 17.09 27.58 9.46
CA LYS A 209 16.46 26.72 10.48
C LYS A 209 15.20 26.07 9.90
N LEU A 210 14.93 24.83 10.31
CA LEU A 210 13.67 24.15 10.01
C LEU A 210 12.48 25.03 10.44
N ILE A 211 11.63 25.39 9.50
CA ILE A 211 10.34 26.02 9.78
C ILE A 211 9.42 24.95 10.32
N LYS A 212 9.08 25.06 11.62
CA LYS A 212 8.20 24.12 12.31
C LYS A 212 6.74 24.53 12.18
N TYR A 213 5.86 23.52 12.17
CA TYR A 213 4.42 23.67 12.23
C TYR A 213 3.95 23.16 13.60
N THR A 214 3.60 24.10 14.49
CA THR A 214 3.32 23.85 15.91
C THR A 214 1.90 24.19 16.33
N GLU A 215 1.09 24.66 15.39
CA GLU A 215 -0.34 24.93 15.59
C GLU A 215 -1.07 23.64 15.99
N GLU A 216 -2.12 23.76 16.80
CA GLU A 216 -2.82 22.61 17.41
C GLU A 216 -3.34 21.58 16.40
N LYS A 217 -3.69 22.04 15.18
CA LYS A 217 -4.14 21.14 14.11
C LYS A 217 -3.05 20.18 13.62
N TYR A 218 -1.76 20.47 13.84
CA TYR A 218 -0.68 19.57 13.44
C TYR A 218 -0.44 18.51 14.52
N ILE A 219 -0.78 17.27 14.20
CA ILE A 219 -0.80 16.17 15.16
C ILE A 219 0.23 15.11 14.81
N GLU A 220 0.70 14.39 15.82
CA GLU A 220 1.55 13.24 15.58
C GLU A 220 0.76 11.99 15.18
N ALA A 221 1.33 11.15 14.33
CA ALA A 221 0.70 9.89 13.91
C ALA A 221 0.28 8.99 15.08
N ILE A 222 1.04 9.02 16.18
CA ILE A 222 0.77 8.26 17.40
C ILE A 222 -0.47 8.75 18.16
N ASN A 223 -0.85 10.02 18.00
CA ASN A 223 -1.97 10.67 18.69
C ASN A 223 -3.28 10.55 17.91
N VAL A 224 -3.23 10.04 16.67
CA VAL A 224 -4.43 9.78 15.87
C VAL A 224 -5.27 8.70 16.55
N ASN A 225 -6.52 9.02 16.86
CA ASN A 225 -7.46 8.07 17.44
C ASN A 225 -8.17 7.27 16.34
N TYR A 226 -8.14 5.94 16.42
CA TYR A 226 -8.76 5.05 15.45
C TYR A 226 -9.14 3.70 16.07
N LYS A 227 -10.04 2.99 15.39
CA LYS A 227 -10.38 1.61 15.73
C LYS A 227 -9.20 0.69 15.47
N LYS A 228 -8.74 -0.04 16.49
CA LYS A 228 -7.66 -1.02 16.34
C LYS A 228 -8.04 -2.11 15.34
N PHE A 229 -7.13 -2.42 14.43
CA PHE A 229 -7.29 -3.51 13.46
C PHE A 229 -6.16 -4.53 13.61
N SER A 230 -6.53 -5.73 14.07
CA SER A 230 -5.63 -6.87 14.25
C SER A 230 -5.58 -7.73 12.99
N TYR A 231 -4.61 -7.47 12.11
CA TYR A 231 -4.51 -8.10 10.80
C TYR A 231 -4.53 -9.65 10.85
N PHE A 232 -3.60 -10.26 11.59
CA PHE A 232 -3.44 -11.72 11.63
C PHE A 232 -4.60 -12.42 12.34
N GLN A 233 -5.09 -11.85 13.45
CA GLN A 233 -6.29 -12.35 14.14
C GLN A 233 -7.53 -12.27 13.23
N THR A 234 -7.62 -11.24 12.38
CA THR A 234 -8.69 -11.14 11.39
C THR A 234 -8.56 -12.24 10.33
N LEU A 235 -7.36 -12.52 9.82
CA LEU A 235 -7.15 -13.64 8.88
C LEU A 235 -7.53 -14.99 9.49
N GLU A 236 -7.14 -15.23 10.74
CA GLU A 236 -7.53 -16.43 11.49
C GLU A 236 -9.05 -16.52 11.65
N TRP A 237 -9.70 -15.45 12.08
CA TRP A 237 -11.16 -15.40 12.20
C TRP A 237 -11.86 -15.67 10.88
N ILE A 238 -11.38 -15.12 9.76
CA ILE A 238 -11.93 -15.36 8.42
C ILE A 238 -11.82 -16.84 8.06
N LEU A 239 -10.64 -17.45 8.26
CA LEU A 239 -10.44 -18.88 8.01
C LEU A 239 -11.43 -19.70 8.85
N LEU A 240 -11.42 -19.53 10.17
CA LEU A 240 -12.27 -20.31 11.07
C LEU A 240 -13.76 -20.13 10.77
N LYS A 241 -14.21 -18.89 10.52
CA LYS A 241 -15.62 -18.61 10.26
C LYS A 241 -16.07 -19.18 8.92
N SER A 242 -15.28 -19.03 7.86
CA SER A 242 -15.58 -19.62 6.55
C SER A 242 -15.65 -21.15 6.57
N ARG A 243 -15.01 -21.79 7.56
CA ARG A 243 -14.96 -23.25 7.78
C ARG A 243 -15.95 -23.76 8.83
N SER A 244 -16.78 -22.89 9.42
CA SER A 244 -17.67 -23.24 10.53
C SER A 244 -19.03 -23.82 10.10
N HIS A 245 -19.33 -23.88 8.80
CA HIS A 245 -20.63 -24.34 8.31
C HIS A 245 -20.78 -25.86 8.43
N LYS A 246 -21.94 -26.33 8.92
CA LYS A 246 -22.18 -27.76 9.19
C LYS A 246 -22.12 -28.64 7.95
N THR A 247 -22.54 -28.13 6.79
CA THR A 247 -22.70 -28.91 5.55
C THR A 247 -21.76 -28.50 4.42
N HIS A 248 -21.12 -27.33 4.51
CA HIS A 248 -20.30 -26.79 3.43
C HIS A 248 -18.85 -26.73 3.90
N ALA A 249 -17.94 -27.27 3.09
CA ALA A 249 -16.51 -27.18 3.40
C ALA A 249 -16.07 -25.71 3.49
N VAL A 250 -16.58 -24.84 2.64
CA VAL A 250 -16.36 -23.39 2.72
C VAL A 250 -17.71 -22.68 2.54
N ASP A 251 -18.07 -21.85 3.50
CA ASP A 251 -19.23 -20.97 3.40
C ASP A 251 -18.92 -19.79 2.49
N LEU A 252 -19.37 -19.86 1.23
CA LEU A 252 -19.18 -18.77 0.26
C LEU A 252 -20.13 -17.59 0.52
N ASN A 253 -21.24 -17.78 1.24
CA ASN A 253 -22.14 -16.68 1.57
C ASN A 253 -21.51 -15.73 2.59
N PHE A 254 -20.66 -16.24 3.48
CA PHE A 254 -19.87 -15.40 4.40
C PHE A 254 -19.04 -14.33 3.66
N PHE A 255 -18.47 -14.68 2.50
CA PHE A 255 -17.65 -13.76 1.69
C PHE A 255 -18.46 -12.67 0.97
N ARG A 256 -19.80 -12.77 0.93
CA ARG A 256 -20.68 -11.78 0.30
C ARG A 256 -20.98 -10.57 1.20
N THR A 257 -20.57 -10.64 2.47
CA THR A 257 -20.86 -9.56 3.42
C THR A 257 -20.03 -8.30 3.14
N TYR A 258 -20.60 -7.12 3.43
CA TYR A 258 -19.91 -5.82 3.28
C TYR A 258 -18.54 -5.79 3.96
N LYS A 259 -18.49 -6.32 5.19
CA LYS A 259 -17.25 -6.42 5.97
C LYS A 259 -16.17 -7.23 5.25
N LEU A 260 -16.54 -8.33 4.60
CA LEU A 260 -15.58 -9.19 3.89
C LEU A 260 -15.12 -8.59 2.57
N SER A 261 -15.95 -7.80 1.88
CA SER A 261 -15.51 -7.03 0.71
C SER A 261 -14.38 -6.07 1.06
N LEU A 262 -14.52 -5.32 2.16
CA LEU A 262 -13.44 -4.44 2.65
C LEU A 262 -12.16 -5.23 2.97
N TYR A 263 -12.30 -6.41 3.57
CA TYR A 263 -11.16 -7.26 3.85
C TYR A 263 -10.50 -7.80 2.58
N PHE A 264 -11.26 -8.18 1.53
CA PHE A 264 -10.65 -8.54 0.26
C PHE A 264 -9.79 -7.42 -0.33
N ASP A 265 -10.21 -6.15 -0.17
CA ASP A 265 -9.41 -5.02 -0.65
C ASP A 265 -8.14 -4.78 0.20
N VAL A 266 -8.18 -5.08 1.50
CA VAL A 266 -7.00 -4.97 2.38
C VAL A 266 -6.02 -6.14 2.21
N PHE A 267 -6.52 -7.38 2.25
CA PHE A 267 -5.69 -8.59 2.23
C PHE A 267 -5.33 -9.05 0.82
N THR A 268 -6.13 -8.70 -0.20
CA THR A 268 -6.10 -9.18 -1.60
C THR A 268 -6.34 -10.69 -1.80
N LYS A 269 -6.24 -11.47 -0.72
CA LYS A 269 -6.40 -12.92 -0.66
C LYS A 269 -6.90 -13.34 0.71
N LEU A 270 -7.83 -14.30 0.74
CA LEU A 270 -8.35 -14.87 1.98
C LEU A 270 -8.10 -16.38 1.99
N TYR A 271 -7.58 -16.87 3.11
CA TYR A 271 -7.19 -18.27 3.29
C TYR A 271 -8.41 -19.12 3.64
N ILE A 272 -8.62 -20.22 2.90
CA ILE A 272 -9.80 -21.07 3.04
C ILE A 272 -9.49 -22.53 3.36
N GLY A 273 -8.22 -22.89 3.50
CA GLY A 273 -7.79 -24.24 3.86
C GLY A 273 -6.53 -24.68 3.16
N TYR A 274 -6.31 -25.99 3.13
CA TYR A 274 -5.21 -26.62 2.41
C TYR A 274 -5.67 -27.86 1.65
N ILE A 275 -4.95 -28.24 0.61
CA ILE A 275 -5.11 -29.50 -0.13
C ILE A 275 -3.83 -30.33 -0.01
N GLN A 276 -3.94 -31.67 -0.06
CA GLN A 276 -2.76 -32.53 -0.05
C GLN A 276 -2.03 -32.48 -1.40
N ILE A 277 -0.70 -32.69 -1.42
CA ILE A 277 0.07 -32.70 -2.68
C ILE A 277 -0.53 -33.67 -3.71
N LYS A 278 -0.92 -34.88 -3.27
CA LYS A 278 -1.49 -35.90 -4.16
C LYS A 278 -2.75 -35.39 -4.88
N ASP A 279 -3.61 -34.70 -4.16
CA ASP A 279 -4.87 -34.16 -4.70
C ASP A 279 -4.60 -32.91 -5.56
N PHE A 280 -3.65 -32.06 -5.14
CA PHE A 280 -3.21 -30.88 -5.90
C PHE A 280 -2.63 -31.25 -7.27
N LYS A 281 -1.77 -32.27 -7.34
CA LYS A 281 -1.15 -32.72 -8.60
C LYS A 281 -2.15 -33.33 -9.59
N GLN A 282 -3.33 -33.73 -9.15
CA GLN A 282 -4.41 -34.20 -10.03
C GLN A 282 -5.15 -33.05 -10.71
N ILE A 283 -5.24 -31.89 -10.04
CA ILE A 283 -5.99 -30.72 -10.55
C ILE A 283 -5.09 -29.68 -11.21
N VAL A 284 -3.79 -29.67 -10.87
CA VAL A 284 -2.81 -28.71 -11.38
C VAL A 284 -1.62 -29.52 -11.90
N PRO A 285 -1.22 -29.36 -13.17
CA PRO A 285 -0.10 -30.09 -13.77
C PRO A 285 1.26 -29.52 -13.29
N TYR A 286 1.49 -29.60 -11.97
CA TYR A 286 2.63 -28.99 -11.29
C TYR A 286 3.79 -29.97 -11.16
N LYS A 287 4.89 -29.69 -11.86
CA LYS A 287 6.04 -30.60 -11.97
C LYS A 287 7.13 -30.38 -10.90
N GLU A 288 7.16 -29.21 -10.27
CA GLU A 288 8.25 -28.85 -9.35
C GLU A 288 8.16 -29.57 -7.99
N SER A 289 9.29 -29.67 -7.30
CA SER A 289 9.38 -30.37 -6.01
C SER A 289 8.80 -29.53 -4.86
N ILE A 290 7.81 -30.09 -4.17
CA ILE A 290 7.09 -29.43 -3.08
C ILE A 290 7.64 -29.95 -1.75
N LYS A 291 7.97 -29.05 -0.83
CA LYS A 291 8.53 -29.38 0.47
C LYS A 291 7.49 -29.94 1.44
N GLU A 292 6.32 -29.31 1.49
CA GLU A 292 5.30 -29.59 2.50
C GLU A 292 4.14 -30.38 1.87
N ASN A 293 3.66 -31.44 2.55
CA ASN A 293 2.51 -32.22 2.06
C ASN A 293 1.17 -31.44 2.02
N ARG A 294 1.18 -30.15 2.39
CA ARG A 294 0.03 -29.26 2.38
C ARG A 294 0.30 -28.11 1.41
N VAL A 295 -0.58 -27.95 0.43
CA VAL A 295 -0.62 -26.77 -0.44
C VAL A 295 -1.73 -25.86 0.08
N ILE A 296 -1.40 -24.60 0.35
CA ILE A 296 -2.34 -23.63 0.91
C ILE A 296 -3.29 -23.16 -0.18
N VAL A 297 -4.58 -23.09 0.15
CA VAL A 297 -5.63 -22.66 -0.79
C VAL A 297 -6.22 -21.33 -0.33
N THR A 298 -6.34 -20.40 -1.26
CA THR A 298 -6.91 -19.06 -1.04
C THR A 298 -7.98 -18.73 -2.08
N ILE A 299 -8.87 -17.81 -1.73
CA ILE A 299 -9.68 -17.07 -2.70
C ILE A 299 -9.04 -15.70 -2.87
N GLU A 300 -8.74 -15.32 -4.11
CA GLU A 300 -8.11 -14.02 -4.43
C GLU A 300 -8.97 -13.20 -5.38
N LYS A 301 -8.92 -11.88 -5.19
CA LYS A 301 -9.47 -10.90 -6.12
C LYS A 301 -8.45 -10.69 -7.25
N ILE A 302 -8.63 -11.40 -8.37
CA ILE A 302 -7.72 -11.37 -9.53
C ILE A 302 -7.79 -9.99 -10.21
N ASN A 303 -9.00 -9.46 -10.35
CA ASN A 303 -9.27 -8.08 -10.71
C ASN A 303 -10.53 -7.61 -9.97
N GLN A 304 -11.02 -6.40 -10.22
CA GLN A 304 -12.19 -5.89 -9.53
C GLN A 304 -13.40 -6.82 -9.61
N LYS A 305 -13.60 -7.53 -10.72
CA LYS A 305 -14.82 -8.31 -10.99
C LYS A 305 -14.65 -9.82 -10.80
N LYS A 306 -13.42 -10.34 -10.85
CA LYS A 306 -13.13 -11.78 -10.90
C LYS A 306 -12.39 -12.24 -9.64
N PHE A 307 -12.98 -13.24 -8.99
CA PHE A 307 -12.35 -13.99 -7.92
C PHE A 307 -11.92 -15.37 -8.43
N ALA A 308 -10.82 -15.90 -7.92
CA ALA A 308 -10.34 -17.23 -8.30
C ALA A 308 -9.70 -17.95 -7.11
N ILE A 309 -9.62 -19.28 -7.23
CA ILE A 309 -8.81 -20.11 -6.35
C ILE A 309 -7.34 -19.94 -6.74
N VAL A 310 -6.51 -19.66 -5.73
CA VAL A 310 -5.07 -19.53 -5.88
C VAL A 310 -4.38 -20.40 -4.83
N TYR A 311 -3.32 -21.08 -5.27
CA TYR A 311 -2.54 -21.99 -4.46
C TYR A 311 -1.21 -21.37 -4.08
N TYR A 312 -0.78 -21.62 -2.84
CA TYR A 312 0.55 -21.25 -2.37
C TYR A 312 1.35 -22.51 -2.04
N VAL A 313 2.44 -22.70 -2.78
CA VAL A 313 3.26 -23.91 -2.77
C VAL A 313 4.64 -23.56 -2.25
N ARG A 314 5.10 -24.25 -1.19
CA ARG A 314 6.47 -24.09 -0.68
C ARG A 314 7.38 -25.15 -1.25
N HIS A 315 8.47 -24.73 -1.86
CA HIS A 315 9.44 -25.59 -2.52
C HIS A 315 10.50 -26.08 -1.55
N THR A 316 11.23 -27.11 -1.95
CA THR A 316 12.34 -27.70 -1.18
C THR A 316 13.44 -26.68 -0.90
N ASN A 317 13.66 -25.73 -1.81
CA ASN A 317 14.55 -24.57 -1.64
C ASN A 317 13.94 -23.42 -0.80
N TYR A 318 12.85 -23.67 -0.07
CA TYR A 318 12.12 -22.73 0.79
C TYR A 318 11.43 -21.56 0.07
N LYS A 319 11.56 -21.44 -1.26
CA LYS A 319 10.84 -20.42 -2.03
C LYS A 319 9.34 -20.70 -2.00
N LEU A 320 8.56 -19.63 -1.89
CA LEU A 320 7.10 -19.69 -1.93
C LEU A 320 6.64 -19.28 -3.32
N LYS A 321 5.85 -20.14 -3.97
CA LYS A 321 5.25 -19.85 -5.27
C LYS A 321 3.74 -19.66 -5.16
N ARG A 322 3.23 -18.69 -5.90
CA ARG A 322 1.80 -18.47 -6.13
C ARG A 322 1.43 -19.15 -7.45
N VAL A 323 0.47 -20.05 -7.41
CA VAL A 323 0.08 -20.90 -8.53
C VAL A 323 -1.42 -20.74 -8.77
N PHE A 324 -1.82 -20.39 -9.98
CA PHE A 324 -3.22 -20.11 -10.31
C PHE A 324 -3.48 -20.31 -11.80
N PHE A 325 -4.75 -20.42 -12.18
CA PHE A 325 -5.14 -20.43 -13.59
C PHE A 325 -5.66 -19.05 -14.00
N LEU A 326 -5.16 -18.55 -15.13
CA LEU A 326 -5.68 -17.38 -15.82
C LEU A 326 -6.08 -17.82 -17.22
N ASP A 327 -7.38 -17.80 -17.50
CA ASP A 327 -7.97 -18.19 -18.79
C ASP A 327 -7.43 -19.54 -19.27
N ASP A 328 -7.57 -20.53 -18.38
CA ASP A 328 -7.11 -21.93 -18.50
C ASP A 328 -5.60 -22.14 -18.64
N LYS A 329 -4.80 -21.07 -18.58
CA LYS A 329 -3.34 -21.16 -18.55
C LYS A 329 -2.82 -21.15 -17.12
N LEU A 330 -1.98 -22.12 -16.80
CA LEU A 330 -1.28 -22.18 -15.52
C LEU A 330 -0.26 -21.04 -15.41
N GLN A 331 -0.37 -20.26 -14.35
CA GLN A 331 0.54 -19.19 -13.99
C GLN A 331 1.26 -19.56 -12.69
N VAL A 332 2.57 -19.33 -12.66
CA VAL A 332 3.44 -19.62 -11.51
C VAL A 332 4.33 -18.41 -11.27
N GLU A 333 4.17 -17.80 -10.10
CA GLU A 333 4.89 -16.57 -9.72
C GLU A 333 5.69 -16.80 -8.44
N ASP A 334 6.95 -16.38 -8.43
CA ASP A 334 7.76 -16.35 -7.21
C ASP A 334 7.26 -15.25 -6.27
N LYS A 335 7.20 -15.57 -4.96
CA LYS A 335 6.91 -14.58 -3.92
C LYS A 335 8.19 -14.12 -3.25
N ASP A 336 8.28 -12.81 -3.06
CA ASP A 336 9.31 -12.16 -2.26
C ASP A 336 9.46 -12.84 -0.89
N PRO A 337 10.65 -13.38 -0.55
CA PRO A 337 10.94 -14.00 0.74
C PRO A 337 10.63 -13.11 1.95
N GLU A 338 10.80 -11.79 1.81
CA GLU A 338 10.52 -10.81 2.85
C GLU A 338 9.11 -10.22 2.79
N GLY A 339 8.38 -10.54 1.73
CA GLY A 339 7.04 -10.04 1.45
C GLY A 339 6.01 -10.51 2.49
N PHE A 340 4.92 -9.74 2.58
CA PHE A 340 3.84 -9.98 3.53
C PHE A 340 3.24 -11.40 3.40
N THR A 341 3.16 -11.91 2.18
CA THR A 341 2.64 -13.26 1.86
C THR A 341 3.43 -14.41 2.46
N ASN A 342 4.75 -14.29 2.60
CA ASN A 342 5.54 -15.31 3.28
C ASN A 342 5.21 -15.37 4.77
N LYS A 343 4.97 -14.22 5.42
CA LYS A 343 4.52 -14.18 6.81
C LYS A 343 3.10 -14.72 6.99
N GLU A 344 2.17 -14.32 6.12
CA GLU A 344 0.79 -14.81 6.15
C GLU A 344 0.71 -16.33 6.02
N THR A 345 1.41 -16.92 5.04
CA THR A 345 1.41 -18.38 4.83
C THR A 345 2.03 -19.13 6.00
N ARG A 346 3.12 -18.63 6.61
CA ARG A 346 3.71 -19.23 7.82
C ARG A 346 2.76 -19.15 9.02
N PHE A 347 2.04 -18.04 9.18
CA PHE A 347 1.06 -17.86 10.24
C PHE A 347 -0.12 -18.82 10.06
N ILE A 348 -0.76 -18.82 8.89
CA ILE A 348 -1.92 -19.66 8.59
C ILE A 348 -1.59 -21.15 8.65
N ALA A 349 -0.40 -21.57 8.19
CA ALA A 349 0.02 -22.98 8.26
C ALA A 349 0.09 -23.53 9.70
N LYS A 350 0.32 -22.67 10.70
CA LYS A 350 0.29 -23.03 12.13
C LYS A 350 -1.12 -23.16 12.69
N ILE A 351 -2.11 -22.52 12.07
CA ILE A 351 -3.52 -22.52 12.50
C ILE A 351 -4.29 -23.71 11.88
N PHE A 352 -3.80 -24.26 10.77
CA PHE A 352 -4.50 -25.35 10.10
C PHE A 352 -4.72 -26.58 10.97
N LYS A 353 -5.97 -27.03 11.00
CA LYS A 353 -6.44 -28.26 11.62
C LYS A 353 -6.86 -29.26 10.53
N PRO A 354 -6.98 -30.56 10.84
CA PRO A 354 -7.44 -31.57 9.88
C PRO A 354 -8.75 -31.20 9.15
N GLU A 355 -9.71 -30.56 9.84
CA GLU A 355 -10.97 -30.13 9.23
C GLU A 355 -10.81 -29.01 8.19
N HIS A 356 -9.66 -28.34 8.13
CA HIS A 356 -9.34 -27.33 7.12
C HIS A 356 -8.82 -27.95 5.81
N ARG A 357 -8.75 -29.28 5.72
CA ARG A 357 -8.47 -29.98 4.45
C ARG A 357 -9.60 -29.74 3.45
N LEU A 358 -9.22 -29.45 2.22
CA LEU A 358 -10.08 -29.37 1.04
C LEU A 358 -9.85 -30.60 0.17
N LEU A 359 -10.93 -31.24 -0.25
CA LEU A 359 -10.93 -32.31 -1.25
C LEU A 359 -11.09 -31.72 -2.65
N ILE A 360 -10.74 -32.48 -3.68
CA ILE A 360 -10.91 -32.08 -5.10
C ILE A 360 -12.35 -31.64 -5.38
N LYS A 361 -13.34 -32.38 -4.88
CA LYS A 361 -14.77 -32.01 -5.01
C LYS A 361 -15.10 -30.64 -4.41
N ASN A 362 -14.42 -30.25 -3.32
CA ASN A 362 -14.62 -28.94 -2.71
C ASN A 362 -14.04 -27.84 -3.59
N ILE A 363 -12.82 -28.04 -4.11
CA ILE A 363 -12.14 -27.12 -5.01
C ILE A 363 -12.97 -26.88 -6.27
N ASN A 364 -13.42 -27.95 -6.93
CA ASN A 364 -14.20 -27.84 -8.17
C ASN A 364 -15.52 -27.10 -7.93
N ASN A 365 -16.22 -27.39 -6.82
CA ASN A 365 -17.45 -26.70 -6.47
C ASN A 365 -17.22 -25.21 -6.17
N ILE A 366 -16.16 -24.87 -5.42
CA ILE A 366 -15.82 -23.47 -5.14
C ILE A 366 -15.47 -22.74 -6.44
N SER A 367 -14.63 -23.35 -7.30
CA SER A 367 -14.22 -22.77 -8.57
C SER A 367 -15.42 -22.46 -9.47
N LYS A 368 -16.34 -23.42 -9.62
CA LYS A 368 -17.59 -23.25 -10.38
C LYS A 368 -18.42 -22.07 -9.85
N LYS A 369 -18.65 -22.01 -8.53
CA LYS A 369 -19.44 -20.92 -7.93
C LYS A 369 -18.77 -19.55 -8.07
N LEU A 370 -17.44 -19.49 -8.03
CA LEU A 370 -16.71 -18.23 -8.30
C LEU A 370 -16.84 -17.80 -9.77
N GLN A 371 -16.83 -18.74 -10.72
CA GLN A 371 -17.09 -18.45 -12.13
C GLN A 371 -18.53 -17.97 -12.37
N GLU A 372 -19.50 -18.49 -11.63
CA GLU A 372 -20.90 -18.03 -11.61
C GLU A 372 -21.08 -16.66 -10.94
N GLY A 373 -20.02 -16.05 -10.39
CA GLY A 373 -20.07 -14.72 -9.79
C GLY A 373 -20.68 -14.70 -8.39
N ILE A 374 -20.63 -15.79 -7.62
CA ILE A 374 -21.21 -15.85 -6.27
C ILE A 374 -20.62 -14.80 -5.30
N ILE A 375 -19.38 -14.39 -5.54
CA ILE A 375 -18.72 -13.28 -4.85
C ILE A 375 -18.51 -12.17 -5.86
N THR A 376 -19.11 -11.00 -5.61
CA THR A 376 -18.91 -9.79 -6.39
C THR A 376 -18.13 -8.78 -5.54
N SER A 377 -17.32 -7.93 -6.19
CA SER A 377 -16.90 -6.70 -5.52
C SER A 377 -18.11 -5.79 -5.34
N MET A 378 -18.23 -5.19 -4.17
CA MET A 378 -19.11 -4.04 -3.98
C MET A 378 -18.49 -2.76 -4.55
#